data_AF-A0A9Q3BD82-F1
#
_entry.id   AF-A0A9Q3BD82-F1
#
_cell.length_a   1.000
_cell.length_b   1.000
_cell.length_c   1.000
_cell.angle_alpha   90.00
_cell.angle_beta   90.00
_cell.angle_gamma   90.00
#
_symmetry.space_group_name_H-M   'P 1'
#
loop_
_entity.id
_entity.type
_entity.pdbx_description
1 polymer ?
#
loop_
_entity_poly.entity_id
_entity_poly.type
_entity_poly.pdbx_seq_one_letter_code
_entity_poly.pdbx_strand_id
1 'polypeptide(L)'
;MAHAKKNEGNIDHKRTRCLPKVPVESSIVRPPKGLPIDFYSIKWFKTLDHAQKQEMADSNCVAFLLTPEDCLKPKRHPDEKISDKLFSKKYCDIVVEPYELQEFEEEESGEDVDDEDSIDLEAAIPDCL
;
A
#
# COMPACT_ATOMS: atom_id res chain seq x y z
N MET A 1 -3.78 56.21 -3.52
CA MET A 1 -4.33 55.27 -2.51
C MET A 1 -5.27 54.33 -3.26
N ALA A 2 -4.94 53.05 -3.39
CA ALA A 2 -5.76 52.08 -4.10
C ALA A 2 -6.51 51.19 -3.08
N HIS A 3 -7.84 51.19 -3.14
CA HIS A 3 -8.69 50.33 -2.31
C HIS A 3 -8.89 48.98 -3.01
N ALA A 4 -8.46 47.90 -2.36
CA ALA A 4 -8.70 46.53 -2.82
C ALA A 4 -10.16 46.13 -2.55
N LYS A 5 -10.87 45.70 -3.60
CA LYS A 5 -12.20 45.12 -3.52
C LYS A 5 -12.08 43.64 -3.12
N LYS A 6 -12.87 43.21 -2.14
CA LYS A 6 -13.04 41.78 -1.79
C LYS A 6 -14.14 41.20 -2.67
N ASN A 7 -13.86 40.04 -3.26
CA ASN A 7 -14.81 39.29 -4.05
C ASN A 7 -15.39 38.20 -3.15
N GLU A 8 -16.71 38.21 -2.95
CA GLU A 8 -17.44 37.20 -2.17
C GLU A 8 -17.69 35.98 -3.05
N GLY A 9 -16.81 34.99 -2.94
CA GLY A 9 -16.99 33.67 -3.55
C GLY A 9 -17.60 32.69 -2.55
N ASN A 10 -18.59 31.92 -3.00
CA ASN A 10 -19.32 30.87 -2.29
C ASN A 10 -18.38 29.99 -1.44
N ILE A 11 -18.61 29.94 -0.13
CA ILE A 11 -17.77 29.20 0.82
C ILE A 11 -18.16 27.73 0.71
N ASP A 12 -17.37 26.95 -0.01
CA ASP A 12 -17.47 25.50 0.03
C ASP A 12 -17.24 25.03 1.49
N HIS A 13 -18.30 24.54 2.15
CA HIS A 13 -18.29 24.04 3.53
C HIS A 13 -17.55 22.69 3.67
N LYS A 14 -16.58 22.40 2.78
CA LYS A 14 -15.75 21.21 2.89
C LYS A 14 -14.75 21.43 4.01
N ARG A 15 -14.96 20.71 5.11
CA ARG A 15 -14.05 20.70 6.26
C ARG A 15 -12.69 20.17 5.80
N THR A 16 -11.69 21.04 5.70
CA THR A 16 -10.32 20.63 5.37
C THR A 16 -9.83 19.69 6.48
N ARG A 17 -9.51 18.44 6.14
CA ARG A 17 -8.91 17.50 7.09
C ARG A 17 -7.44 17.90 7.25
N CYS A 18 -7.12 18.53 8.37
CA CYS A 18 -5.75 18.85 8.74
C CYS A 18 -5.22 17.79 9.72
N LEU A 19 -3.93 17.48 9.61
CA LEU A 19 -3.22 16.70 10.63
C LEU A 19 -3.29 17.44 11.98
N PRO A 20 -3.33 16.72 13.11
CA PRO A 20 -3.34 17.35 14.42
C PRO A 20 -2.05 18.15 14.63
N LYS A 21 -2.16 19.35 15.22
CA LYS A 21 -1.01 20.24 15.47
C LYS A 21 -0.02 19.65 16.47
N VAL A 22 -0.54 18.87 17.42
CA VAL A 22 0.25 18.11 18.38
C VAL A 22 0.10 16.65 17.99
N PRO A 23 1.20 15.90 17.77
CA PRO A 23 1.13 14.47 17.54
C PRO A 23 0.33 13.80 18.66
N VAL A 24 -0.69 13.02 18.29
CA VAL A 24 -1.48 12.24 19.23
C VAL A 24 -0.93 10.82 19.21
N GLU A 25 -0.54 10.32 20.37
CA GLU A 25 -0.09 8.95 20.50
C GLU A 25 -1.24 7.98 20.23
N SER A 26 -0.92 6.90 19.50
CA SER A 26 -1.83 5.80 19.24
C SER A 26 -2.18 5.08 20.55
N SER A 27 -3.46 4.79 20.79
CA SER A 27 -3.89 3.90 21.87
C SER A 27 -3.57 2.43 21.59
N ILE A 28 -3.29 2.10 20.33
CA ILE A 28 -2.85 0.77 19.90
C ILE A 28 -1.33 0.73 20.09
N VAL A 29 -0.91 -0.01 21.10
CA VAL A 29 0.51 -0.15 21.49
C VAL A 29 1.17 -1.33 20.78
N ARG A 30 0.36 -2.31 20.35
CA ARG A 30 0.86 -3.48 19.64
C ARG A 30 0.99 -3.16 18.16
N PRO A 31 2.10 -3.53 17.52
CA PRO A 31 2.21 -3.43 16.08
C PRO A 31 1.14 -4.34 15.43
N PRO A 32 0.62 -3.93 14.25
CA PRO A 32 -0.19 -4.82 13.45
C PRO A 32 0.61 -6.09 13.09
N LYS A 33 -0.08 -7.18 12.74
CA LYS A 33 0.52 -8.46 12.35
C LYS A 33 0.05 -8.84 10.96
N GLY A 34 0.87 -9.61 10.23
CA GLY A 34 0.55 -10.06 8.88
C GLY A 34 0.40 -8.91 7.88
N LEU A 35 1.08 -7.78 8.12
CA LEU A 35 1.18 -6.73 7.11
C LEU A 35 2.43 -6.92 6.26
N PRO A 36 2.40 -6.50 4.98
CA PRO A 36 3.57 -6.49 4.12
C PRO A 36 4.76 -5.80 4.79
N ILE A 37 5.97 -6.32 4.58
CA ILE A 37 7.18 -5.83 5.28
C ILE A 37 7.46 -4.34 5.06
N ASP A 38 7.12 -3.81 3.88
CA ASP A 38 7.30 -2.40 3.50
C ASP A 38 6.41 -1.43 4.30
N PHE A 39 5.40 -1.96 5.02
CA PHE A 39 4.59 -1.15 5.94
C PHE A 39 5.38 -0.68 7.17
N TYR A 40 6.48 -1.37 7.50
CA TYR A 40 7.25 -1.11 8.70
C TYR A 40 8.51 -0.28 8.40
N SER A 41 8.84 0.62 9.33
CA SER A 41 10.12 1.35 9.25
C SER A 41 11.29 0.38 9.38
N ILE A 42 12.21 0.39 8.41
CA ILE A 42 13.42 -0.44 8.39
C ILE A 42 14.18 -0.36 9.72
N LYS A 43 14.36 0.85 10.27
CA LYS A 43 15.11 1.06 11.53
C LYS A 43 14.45 0.34 12.71
N TRP A 44 13.13 0.37 12.78
CA TRP A 44 12.38 -0.30 13.84
C TRP A 44 12.36 -1.81 13.62
N PHE A 45 12.14 -2.27 12.38
CA PHE A 45 12.12 -3.69 12.05
C PHE A 45 13.45 -4.37 12.35
N LYS A 46 14.57 -3.72 12.08
CA LYS A 46 15.92 -4.23 12.42
C LYS A 46 16.15 -4.45 13.91
N THR A 47 15.42 -3.73 14.78
CA THR A 47 15.55 -3.90 16.24
C THR A 47 14.75 -5.07 16.81
N LEU A 48 13.89 -5.70 16.02
CA LEU A 48 13.07 -6.84 16.43
C LEU A 48 13.88 -8.14 16.45
N ASP A 49 13.49 -9.06 17.34
CA ASP A 49 14.01 -10.43 17.34
C ASP A 49 13.50 -11.22 16.13
N HIS A 50 14.21 -12.27 15.74
CA HIS A 50 13.87 -13.09 14.56
C HIS A 50 12.43 -13.64 14.62
N ALA A 51 12.01 -14.17 15.77
CA ALA A 51 10.66 -14.69 15.94
C ALA A 51 9.58 -13.59 15.77
N GLN A 52 9.88 -12.37 16.23
CA GLN A 52 8.99 -11.23 16.09
C GLN A 52 8.89 -10.75 14.64
N LYS A 53 10.00 -10.76 13.90
CA LYS A 53 10.01 -10.44 12.46
C LYS A 53 9.08 -11.36 11.68
N GLN A 54 9.15 -12.67 11.94
CA GLN A 54 8.29 -13.68 11.31
C GLN A 54 6.80 -13.54 11.70
N GLU A 55 6.50 -13.22 12.97
CA GLU A 55 5.11 -13.09 13.42
C GLU A 55 4.43 -11.81 12.89
N MET A 56 5.21 -10.75 12.69
CA MET A 56 4.67 -9.41 12.46
C MET A 56 4.59 -9.02 10.99
N ALA A 57 5.61 -9.35 10.20
CA ALA A 57 5.63 -9.07 8.78
C ALA A 57 5.26 -10.31 7.98
N ASP A 58 4.39 -10.13 7.00
CA ASP A 58 4.28 -11.08 5.90
C ASP A 58 5.51 -10.87 5.01
N SER A 59 6.49 -11.78 5.12
CA SER A 59 7.72 -11.76 4.32
C SER A 59 7.47 -12.10 2.86
N ASN A 60 6.33 -12.71 2.55
CA ASN A 60 5.97 -13.13 1.20
C ASN A 60 5.24 -12.00 0.44
N CYS A 61 4.71 -11.02 1.17
CA CYS A 61 4.05 -9.85 0.61
C CYS A 61 4.86 -8.56 0.78
N VAL A 62 5.03 -7.83 -0.32
CA VAL A 62 5.62 -6.49 -0.33
C VAL A 62 4.62 -5.51 -0.93
N ALA A 63 4.32 -4.43 -0.22
CA ALA A 63 3.42 -3.38 -0.69
C ALA A 63 4.21 -2.34 -1.50
N PHE A 64 4.40 -2.58 -2.80
CA PHE A 64 5.25 -1.72 -3.61
C PHE A 64 4.71 -0.30 -3.81
N LEU A 65 5.45 0.69 -3.31
CA LEU A 65 5.60 2.02 -3.94
C LEU A 65 6.98 2.61 -3.58
N LEU A 66 7.98 2.42 -4.46
CA LEU A 66 9.40 2.82 -4.25
C LEU A 66 9.58 4.29 -3.83
N THR A 67 8.73 5.19 -4.32
CA THR A 67 8.56 6.52 -3.74
C THR A 67 7.11 7.01 -3.91
N PRO A 68 6.55 7.78 -2.95
CA PRO A 68 5.21 8.36 -3.06
C PRO A 68 5.02 9.26 -4.29
N GLU A 69 6.10 9.89 -4.75
CA GLU A 69 6.10 10.79 -5.92
C GLU A 69 5.87 10.04 -7.23
N ASP A 70 6.24 8.77 -7.28
CA ASP A 70 6.05 7.90 -8.45
C ASP A 70 4.60 7.42 -8.61
N CYS A 71 3.81 7.49 -7.53
CA CYS A 71 2.46 6.92 -7.44
C CYS A 71 1.41 7.76 -8.18
N LEU A 72 1.66 9.06 -8.32
CA LEU A 72 0.71 10.04 -8.84
C LEU A 72 1.26 10.75 -10.08
N LYS A 73 2.13 10.08 -10.85
CA LYS A 73 2.64 10.64 -12.10
C LYS A 73 1.53 10.67 -13.15
N PRO A 74 1.37 11.77 -13.91
CA PRO A 74 0.39 11.86 -14.99
C PRO A 74 0.69 10.88 -16.14
N LYS A 75 1.91 10.36 -16.18
CA LYS A 75 2.33 9.32 -17.13
C LYS A 75 2.38 7.98 -16.40
N ARG A 76 1.75 6.99 -17.01
CA ARG A 76 1.80 5.59 -16.60
C ARG A 76 3.24 5.09 -16.51
N HIS A 77 3.50 4.27 -15.49
CA HIS A 77 4.80 3.65 -15.29
C HIS A 77 5.08 2.67 -16.44
N PRO A 78 6.31 2.59 -16.98
CA PRO A 78 6.62 1.68 -18.09
C PRO A 78 6.34 0.21 -17.74
N ASP A 79 6.49 -0.15 -16.47
CA ASP A 79 6.24 -1.50 -15.96
C ASP A 79 4.77 -1.75 -15.58
N GLU A 80 3.82 -0.90 -15.97
CA GLU A 80 2.38 -1.22 -15.83
C GLU A 80 1.92 -2.26 -16.86
N LYS A 81 2.74 -2.52 -17.90
CA LYS A 81 2.43 -3.49 -18.96
C LYS A 81 2.90 -4.91 -18.66
N ILE A 82 3.69 -5.10 -17.61
CA ILE A 82 4.16 -6.43 -17.21
C ILE A 82 3.15 -7.04 -16.23
N SER A 83 3.11 -8.37 -16.17
CA SER A 83 2.26 -9.06 -15.19
C SER A 83 2.74 -8.83 -13.77
N ASP A 84 1.84 -8.93 -12.80
CA ASP A 84 2.15 -8.77 -11.37
C ASP A 84 3.30 -9.70 -10.93
N LYS A 85 3.35 -10.93 -11.44
CA LYS A 85 4.46 -11.87 -11.18
C LYS A 85 5.82 -11.32 -11.62
N LEU A 86 5.89 -10.72 -12.81
CA LEU A 86 7.14 -10.13 -13.32
C LEU A 86 7.47 -8.82 -12.60
N PHE A 87 6.44 -8.04 -12.24
CA PHE A 87 6.59 -6.82 -11.48
C PHE A 87 7.17 -7.10 -10.10
N SER A 88 6.57 -8.01 -9.35
CA SER A 88 7.05 -8.42 -8.03
C SER A 88 8.48 -8.95 -8.11
N LYS A 89 8.80 -9.82 -9.07
CA LYS A 89 10.18 -10.31 -9.25
C LYS A 89 11.21 -9.21 -9.51
N LYS A 90 10.84 -8.15 -10.25
CA LYS A 90 11.76 -7.04 -10.57
C LYS A 90 12.08 -6.18 -9.35
N TYR A 91 11.11 -6.01 -8.46
CA TYR A 91 11.20 -5.03 -7.37
C TYR A 91 11.37 -5.66 -5.98
N CYS A 92 11.08 -6.95 -5.81
CA CYS A 92 11.16 -7.64 -4.52
C CYS A 92 12.57 -7.54 -3.93
N ASP A 93 13.61 -7.91 -4.68
CA ASP A 93 14.99 -7.91 -4.20
C ASP A 93 15.44 -6.52 -3.70
N ILE A 94 15.03 -5.47 -4.42
CA ILE A 94 15.36 -4.07 -4.09
C ILE A 94 14.69 -3.65 -2.77
N VAL A 95 13.46 -4.12 -2.52
CA VAL A 95 12.69 -3.75 -1.32
C VAL A 95 13.04 -4.64 -0.14
N VAL A 96 13.45 -5.89 -0.37
CA VAL A 96 13.80 -6.86 0.67
C VAL A 96 15.24 -6.65 1.19
N GLU A 97 16.18 -6.22 0.34
CA GLU A 97 17.59 -5.99 0.71
C GLU A 97 17.76 -5.18 2.02
N PRO A 98 17.08 -4.03 2.23
CA PRO A 98 17.25 -3.22 3.42
C PRO A 98 16.80 -3.91 4.71
N TYR A 99 15.95 -4.93 4.63
CA TYR A 99 15.42 -5.65 5.79
C TYR A 99 16.30 -6.80 6.24
N GLU A 100 17.37 -7.14 5.48
CA GLU A 100 18.31 -8.23 5.79
C GLU A 100 17.59 -9.57 6.06
N LEU A 101 16.48 -9.82 5.35
CA LEU A 101 15.82 -11.12 5.40
C LEU A 101 16.74 -12.12 4.70
N GLN A 102 17.39 -12.99 5.49
CA GLN A 102 17.99 -14.21 4.95
C GLN A 102 16.84 -15.05 4.38
N GLU A 103 17.02 -15.62 3.19
CA GLU A 103 16.04 -16.48 2.50
C GLU A 103 15.35 -17.38 3.54
N PHE A 104 14.11 -17.03 3.89
CA PHE A 104 13.29 -17.91 4.69
C PHE A 104 12.97 -19.08 3.77
N GLU A 105 13.41 -20.28 4.13
CA GLU A 105 12.95 -21.49 3.44
C GLU A 105 11.43 -21.49 3.50
N GLU A 106 10.80 -21.32 2.34
CA GLU A 106 9.36 -21.39 2.18
C GLU A 106 8.90 -22.77 2.64
N GLU A 107 8.27 -22.87 3.81
CA GLU A 107 7.26 -23.90 3.97
C GLU A 107 6.11 -23.48 3.05
N GLU A 108 6.08 -24.07 1.85
CA GLU A 108 4.99 -24.03 0.89
C GLU A 108 3.69 -24.41 1.61
N SER A 109 3.01 -23.42 2.21
CA SER A 109 1.65 -23.59 2.70
C SER A 109 0.77 -23.61 1.47
N GLY A 110 0.66 -24.78 0.86
CA GLY A 110 -0.20 -25.04 -0.29
C GLY A 110 -1.66 -24.74 0.05
N GLU A 111 -2.12 -23.57 -0.35
CA GLU A 111 -3.51 -23.35 -0.74
C GLU A 111 -3.48 -22.69 -2.12
N ASP A 112 -3.32 -23.55 -3.13
CA ASP A 112 -3.63 -23.26 -4.52
C ASP A 112 -5.16 -23.18 -4.61
N VAL A 113 -5.71 -21.99 -4.37
CA VAL A 113 -7.13 -21.72 -4.67
C VAL A 113 -7.18 -21.25 -6.11
N ASP A 114 -7.40 -22.22 -7.00
CA ASP A 114 -7.74 -22.05 -8.40
C ASP A 114 -9.08 -21.27 -8.49
N ASP A 115 -9.00 -19.94 -8.58
CA ASP A 115 -10.15 -19.08 -8.86
C ASP A 115 -10.31 -18.95 -10.39
N GLU A 116 -10.75 -20.04 -11.04
CA GLU A 116 -11.26 -20.05 -12.42
C GLU A 116 -12.75 -19.63 -12.48
N ASP A 117 -13.13 -18.52 -11.84
CA ASP A 117 -14.49 -17.98 -11.99
C ASP A 117 -14.58 -17.01 -13.17
N SER A 118 -14.72 -17.60 -14.36
CA SER A 118 -15.18 -16.91 -15.57
C SER A 118 -16.66 -16.54 -15.41
N ILE A 119 -16.93 -15.29 -15.00
CA ILE A 119 -18.29 -14.75 -15.02
C ILE A 119 -18.72 -14.42 -16.46
N ASP A 120 -19.46 -15.33 -17.08
CA ASP A 120 -20.20 -15.08 -18.32
C ASP A 120 -21.33 -14.09 -18.06
N LEU A 121 -21.10 -12.80 -18.36
CA LEU A 121 -22.08 -11.73 -18.22
C LEU A 121 -22.99 -11.65 -19.46
N GLU A 122 -23.62 -12.76 -19.85
CA GLU A 122 -24.77 -12.76 -20.76
C GLU A 122 -26.05 -13.09 -19.99
N ALA A 123 -26.56 -12.10 -19.26
CA ALA A 123 -27.94 -12.09 -18.79
C ALA A 123 -28.50 -10.66 -18.92
N ALA A 124 -29.59 -10.57 -19.68
CA ALA A 124 -30.25 -9.35 -20.14
C ALA A 124 -30.47 -8.31 -19.04
N ILE A 125 -30.18 -7.05 -19.37
CA ILE A 125 -30.63 -5.87 -18.62
C ILE A 125 -32.15 -5.76 -18.82
N PRO A 126 -32.99 -5.89 -17.78
CA PRO A 126 -34.36 -5.39 -17.88
C PRO A 126 -34.33 -3.86 -17.86
N ASP A 127 -34.94 -3.24 -18.87
CA ASP A 127 -35.17 -1.80 -18.94
C ASP A 127 -35.93 -1.33 -17.70
N CYS A 128 -35.27 -0.53 -16.85
CA CYS A 128 -35.92 0.20 -15.79
C CYS A 128 -36.43 1.54 -16.35
N LEU A 129 -37.75 1.61 -16.56
CA LEU A 129 -38.55 2.83 -16.70
C LEU A 129 -38.77 3.52 -15.35
#